data_AF-A0AAU4JHV2-F1
#
_entry.id   AF-A0AAU4JHV2-F1
#
_cell.length_a   1.000
_cell.length_b   1.000
_cell.length_c   1.000
_cell.angle_alpha   90.00
_cell.angle_beta   90.00
_cell.angle_gamma   90.00
#
_symmetry.space_group_name_H-M   'P 1'
#
loop_
_entity.id
_entity.type
_entity.pdbx_description
1 polymer ?
#
loop_
_entity_poly.entity_id
_entity_poly.type
_entity_poly.pdbx_seq_one_letter_code
_entity_poly.pdbx_strand_id
1 'polypeptide(L)'
;MPAEATAARVSPDRRARRVRMIRTVALLVGVVVPSLLLRELIEARFGSGPVADLSAVAVPMAATAWLAPYASYRRRDALFWLVGPGLYFFAVIAWRVAFAPYRDWSPRPEEKTRMRWSGDPEHAGTWYLTVPESGTRHTSSR
;
A
#
# COMPACT_ATOMS: atom_id res chain seq x y z
N MET A 1 1.14 -32.20 -33.64
CA MET A 1 1.92 -30.94 -33.59
C MET A 1 1.44 -30.11 -32.39
N PRO A 2 2.19 -30.03 -31.27
CA PRO A 2 1.76 -29.34 -30.05
C PRO A 2 2.64 -28.13 -29.72
N ALA A 3 2.87 -27.22 -30.69
CA ALA A 3 3.72 -26.04 -30.48
C ALA A 3 2.94 -24.73 -30.21
N GLU A 4 1.65 -24.68 -30.54
CA GLU A 4 0.84 -23.44 -30.45
C GLU A 4 0.16 -23.20 -29.09
N ALA A 5 0.02 -24.24 -28.26
CA ALA A 5 -0.68 -24.11 -26.96
C ALA A 5 0.14 -23.41 -25.86
N THR A 6 1.45 -23.25 -26.05
CA THR A 6 2.37 -22.75 -25.03
C THR A 6 2.58 -21.23 -25.10
N ALA A 7 2.34 -20.62 -26.26
CA ALA A 7 2.64 -19.20 -26.51
C ALA A 7 1.54 -18.24 -26.00
N ALA A 8 0.32 -18.71 -25.79
CA ALA A 8 -0.83 -17.85 -25.42
C ALA A 8 -0.98 -17.62 -23.89
N ARG A 9 -0.19 -18.30 -23.05
CA ARG A 9 -0.20 -18.09 -21.59
C ARG A 9 0.93 -17.17 -21.14
N VAL A 10 1.00 -15.96 -21.69
CA VAL A 10 1.59 -14.87 -20.90
C VAL A 10 0.61 -14.65 -19.74
N SER A 11 0.81 -15.42 -18.67
CA SER A 11 -0.08 -15.57 -17.53
C SER A 11 -0.54 -14.19 -17.03
N PRO A 12 -1.85 -13.89 -16.94
CA PRO A 12 -2.36 -12.62 -16.41
C PRO A 12 -1.70 -12.21 -15.08
N ASP A 13 -1.29 -13.21 -14.28
CA ASP A 13 -0.52 -13.09 -13.04
C ASP A 13 0.79 -12.28 -13.16
N ARG A 14 1.51 -12.39 -14.28
CA ARG A 14 2.78 -11.65 -14.48
C ARG A 14 2.54 -10.17 -14.68
N ARG A 15 1.49 -9.81 -15.44
CA ARG A 15 1.14 -8.41 -15.69
C ARG A 15 0.61 -7.76 -14.40
N ALA A 16 -0.27 -8.45 -13.67
CA ALA A 16 -0.75 -8.00 -12.37
C ALA A 16 0.40 -7.81 -11.36
N ARG A 17 1.34 -8.78 -11.31
CA ARG A 17 2.55 -8.68 -10.46
C ARG A 17 3.45 -7.53 -10.87
N ARG A 18 3.65 -7.29 -12.17
CA ARG A 18 4.44 -6.14 -12.67
C ARG A 18 3.80 -4.81 -12.29
N VAL A 19 2.49 -4.66 -12.50
CA VAL A 19 1.77 -3.43 -12.11
C VAL A 19 1.86 -3.20 -10.60
N ARG A 20 1.71 -4.25 -9.79
CA ARG A 20 1.89 -4.18 -8.33
C ARG A 20 3.30 -3.74 -7.96
N MET A 21 4.31 -4.32 -8.60
CA MET A 21 5.71 -3.96 -8.38
C MET A 21 5.98 -2.50 -8.74
N ILE A 22 5.51 -2.04 -9.91
CA ILE A 22 5.67 -0.65 -10.35
C ILE A 22 5.01 0.31 -9.36
N ARG A 23 3.77 0.05 -8.94
CA ARG A 23 3.07 0.88 -7.94
C ARG A 23 3.80 0.91 -6.60
N THR A 24 4.31 -0.24 -6.15
CA THR A 24 5.06 -0.34 -4.90
C THR A 24 6.35 0.47 -4.97
N VAL A 25 7.12 0.29 -6.05
CA VAL A 25 8.36 1.04 -6.29
C VAL A 25 8.07 2.53 -6.42
N ALA A 26 7.00 2.92 -7.12
CA ALA A 26 6.60 4.32 -7.23
C ALA A 26 6.25 4.94 -5.87
N LEU A 27 5.56 4.21 -4.98
CA LEU A 27 5.29 4.67 -3.61
C LEU A 27 6.58 4.78 -2.77
N LEU A 28 7.47 3.79 -2.89
CA LEU A 28 8.76 3.81 -2.21
C LEU A 28 9.60 5.01 -2.66
N VAL A 29 9.82 5.14 -3.96
CA VAL A 29 10.60 6.24 -4.56
C VAL A 29 9.94 7.58 -4.27
N GLY A 30 8.63 7.68 -4.44
CA GLY A 30 7.85 8.91 -4.23
C GLY A 30 7.83 9.40 -2.78
N VAL A 31 8.23 8.58 -1.80
CA VAL A 31 8.39 9.01 -0.41
C VAL A 31 9.87 9.13 -0.04
N VAL A 32 10.68 8.13 -0.36
CA VAL A 32 12.10 8.09 0.05
C VAL A 32 12.91 9.17 -0.66
N VAL A 33 12.76 9.34 -1.98
CA VAL A 33 13.55 10.33 -2.73
C VAL A 33 13.24 11.76 -2.25
N PRO A 34 11.97 12.21 -2.14
CA PRO A 34 11.69 13.53 -1.58
C PRO A 34 12.20 13.71 -0.15
N SER A 35 12.18 12.66 0.68
CA SER A 35 12.71 12.73 2.04
C SER A 35 14.22 12.99 2.06
N LEU A 36 14.97 12.33 1.18
CA LEU A 36 16.41 12.54 1.03
C LEU A 36 16.72 13.93 0.45
N LEU A 37 15.99 14.36 -0.58
CA LEU A 37 16.15 15.70 -1.15
C LEU A 37 15.86 16.80 -0.12
N LEU A 38 14.85 16.61 0.74
CA LEU A 38 14.54 17.54 1.81
C LEU A 38 15.65 17.61 2.85
N ARG A 39 16.23 16.46 3.21
CA ARG A 39 17.39 16.39 4.09
C ARG A 39 18.57 17.18 3.50
N GLU A 40 18.94 16.92 2.24
CA GLU A 40 20.03 17.63 1.56
C GLU A 40 19.76 19.14 1.51
N LEU A 41 18.51 19.55 1.28
CA LEU A 41 18.11 20.96 1.30
C LEU A 41 18.29 21.60 2.67
N ILE A 42 17.93 20.87 3.75
CA ILE A 42 18.10 21.33 5.13
C ILE A 42 19.59 21.41 5.49
N GLU A 43 20.38 20.40 5.13
CA GLU A 43 21.84 20.42 5.34
C GLU A 43 22.49 21.58 4.60
N ALA A 44 22.12 21.81 3.33
CA ALA A 44 22.63 22.92 2.54
C ALA A 44 22.26 24.29 3.13
N ARG A 45 21.09 24.41 3.79
CA ARG A 45 20.60 25.68 4.34
C ARG A 45 21.08 25.99 5.75
N PHE A 46 21.21 24.97 6.60
CA PHE A 46 21.43 25.10 8.04
C PHE A 46 22.72 24.43 8.53
N GLY A 47 23.47 23.76 7.65
CA GLY A 47 24.63 22.95 8.00
C GLY A 47 24.26 21.52 8.39
N SER A 48 25.27 20.65 8.47
CA SER A 48 25.07 19.28 8.93
C SER A 48 24.63 19.27 10.39
N GLY A 49 23.56 18.53 10.68
CA GLY A 49 23.04 18.47 12.04
C GLY A 49 21.85 17.54 12.19
N PRO A 50 21.50 17.19 13.44
CA PRO A 50 20.48 16.21 13.76
C PRO A 50 19.08 16.57 13.25
N VAL A 51 18.82 17.85 12.94
CA VAL A 51 17.57 18.33 12.33
C VAL A 51 17.39 17.77 10.91
N ALA A 52 18.47 17.68 10.13
CA ALA A 52 18.41 17.14 8.79
C ALA A 52 18.15 15.62 8.81
N ASP A 53 18.82 14.90 9.71
CA ASP A 53 18.59 13.46 9.94
C ASP A 53 17.15 13.19 10.41
N LEU A 54 16.64 14.02 11.32
CA LEU A 54 15.25 13.95 11.77
C LEU A 54 14.27 14.13 10.61
N SER A 55 14.55 15.04 9.66
CA SER A 55 13.67 15.25 8.51
C SER A 55 13.61 14.03 7.58
N ALA A 56 14.75 13.36 7.34
CA ALA A 56 14.82 12.15 6.54
C ALA A 56 14.05 10.97 7.16
N VAL A 57 13.84 10.97 8.48
CA VAL A 57 13.06 9.96 9.20
C VAL A 57 11.60 10.37 9.38
N ALA A 58 11.34 11.65 9.66
CA ALA A 58 10.01 12.16 9.96
C ALA A 58 9.06 12.10 8.75
N VAL A 59 9.56 12.42 7.55
CA VAL A 59 8.75 12.37 6.32
C VAL A 59 8.27 10.95 6.00
N PRO A 60 9.12 9.92 5.91
CA PRO A 60 8.65 8.57 5.63
C PRO A 60 7.88 7.97 6.81
N MET A 61 8.17 8.38 8.05
CA MET A 61 7.37 8.05 9.22
C MET A 61 5.93 8.57 9.09
N ALA A 62 5.74 9.85 8.73
CA ALA A 62 4.42 10.44 8.53
C ALA A 62 3.66 9.75 7.38
N ALA A 63 4.33 9.49 6.25
CA ALA A 63 3.74 8.76 5.14
C ALA A 63 3.31 7.33 5.55
N THR A 64 4.13 6.65 6.35
CA THR A 64 3.82 5.33 6.92
C THR A 64 2.61 5.38 7.83
N ALA A 65 2.51 6.39 8.72
CA ALA A 65 1.38 6.56 9.60
C ALA A 65 0.07 6.81 8.83
N TRP A 66 0.15 7.51 7.69
CA TRP A 66 -1.00 7.78 6.83
C TRP A 66 -1.42 6.54 6.03
N LEU A 67 -0.47 5.77 5.49
CA LEU A 67 -0.74 4.57 4.67
C LEU A 67 -1.10 3.33 5.51
N ALA A 68 -0.63 3.25 6.76
CA ALA A 68 -0.81 2.08 7.61
C ALA A 68 -2.28 1.59 7.73
N PRO A 69 -3.29 2.46 7.97
CA PRO A 69 -4.68 2.03 8.05
C PRO A 69 -5.21 1.35 6.79
N TYR A 70 -4.69 1.71 5.61
CA TYR A 70 -5.12 1.11 4.34
C TYR A 70 -4.55 -0.31 4.13
N ALA A 71 -3.43 -0.63 4.80
CA ALA A 71 -2.77 -1.92 4.76
C ALA A 71 -3.13 -2.84 5.96
N SER A 72 -4.13 -2.45 6.76
CA SER A 72 -4.45 -3.10 8.04
C SER A 72 -3.24 -3.10 8.99
N TYR A 73 -2.48 -1.99 9.03
CA TYR A 73 -1.45 -1.64 10.02
C TYR A 73 -1.97 -0.53 10.97
N ARG A 74 -1.36 -0.37 12.14
CA ARG A 74 -1.72 0.72 13.08
C ARG A 74 -0.82 1.91 12.80
N ARG A 75 -1.32 3.14 13.00
CA ARG A 75 -0.50 4.36 12.85
C ARG A 75 0.75 4.34 13.73
N ARG A 76 0.67 3.71 14.91
CA ARG A 76 1.81 3.51 15.84
C ARG A 76 2.97 2.71 15.24
N ASP A 77 2.70 1.89 14.23
CA ASP A 77 3.75 1.09 13.58
C ASP A 77 4.70 2.00 12.76
N ALA A 78 4.33 3.27 12.53
CA ALA A 78 5.25 4.27 12.00
C ALA A 78 6.42 4.56 12.95
N LEU A 79 6.28 4.35 14.27
CA LEU A 79 7.36 4.55 15.25
C LEU A 79 8.56 3.62 15.00
N PHE A 80 8.39 2.53 14.24
CA PHE A 80 9.50 1.68 13.83
C PHE A 80 10.53 2.39 12.94
N TRP A 81 10.20 3.56 12.36
CA TRP A 81 11.17 4.44 11.71
C TRP A 81 12.22 4.99 12.67
N LEU A 82 11.89 5.16 13.96
CA LEU A 82 12.83 5.63 14.98
C LEU A 82 13.77 4.52 15.49
N VAL A 83 13.40 3.25 15.28
CA VAL A 83 14.12 2.08 15.83
C VAL A 83 14.92 1.34 14.74
N GLY A 84 14.76 1.72 13.47
CA GLY A 84 15.50 1.15 12.33
C GLY A 84 14.68 0.34 11.32
N PRO A 85 13.71 -0.52 11.68
CA PRO A 85 13.01 -1.35 10.69
C PRO A 85 11.92 -0.61 9.90
N GLY A 86 11.80 0.71 10.02
CA GLY A 86 10.75 1.51 9.38
C GLY A 86 10.65 1.34 7.87
N LEU A 87 11.78 1.27 7.16
CA LEU A 87 11.80 1.07 5.70
C LEU A 87 11.19 -0.28 5.30
N TYR A 88 11.44 -1.34 6.07
CA TYR A 88 10.84 -2.65 5.83
C TYR A 88 9.32 -2.61 6.01
N PHE A 89 8.85 -2.04 7.13
CA PHE A 89 7.40 -1.91 7.38
C PHE A 89 6.72 -1.06 6.30
N PHE A 90 7.36 0.03 5.90
CA PHE A 90 6.86 0.87 4.83
C PHE A 90 6.78 0.14 3.49
N ALA A 91 7.80 -0.64 3.12
CA ALA A 91 7.79 -1.47 1.92
C ALA A 91 6.64 -2.50 1.94
N VAL A 92 6.42 -3.16 3.08
CA VAL A 92 5.30 -4.11 3.26
C VAL A 92 3.95 -3.38 3.12
N ILE A 93 3.80 -2.20 3.74
CA ILE A 93 2.59 -1.39 3.63
C ILE A 93 2.35 -0.93 2.19
N ALA A 94 3.37 -0.42 1.50
CA ALA A 94 3.30 0.00 0.11
C ALA A 94 2.89 -1.16 -0.81
N TRP A 95 3.47 -2.36 -0.61
CA TRP A 95 3.13 -3.57 -1.35
C TRP A 95 1.68 -4.02 -1.16
N ARG A 96 1.14 -3.83 0.05
CA ARG A 96 -0.27 -4.09 0.38
C ARG A 96 -1.18 -3.07 -0.30
N VAL A 97 -0.90 -1.77 -0.15
CA VAL A 97 -1.72 -0.70 -0.75
C VAL A 97 -1.72 -0.76 -2.27
N ALA A 98 -0.62 -1.18 -2.90
CA ALA A 98 -0.52 -1.29 -4.36
C ALA A 98 -1.55 -2.24 -5.01
N PHE A 99 -2.10 -3.19 -4.24
CA PHE A 99 -3.09 -4.17 -4.72
C PHE A 99 -4.55 -3.77 -4.43
N ALA A 100 -4.77 -2.68 -3.68
CA ALA A 100 -6.11 -2.18 -3.41
C ALA A 100 -6.89 -1.92 -4.73
N PRO A 101 -8.20 -2.26 -4.79
CA PRO A 101 -9.09 -2.63 -3.68
C PRO A 101 -9.05 -4.11 -3.25
N TYR A 102 -8.38 -4.98 -4.01
CA TYR A 102 -8.28 -6.41 -3.71
C TYR A 102 -7.12 -6.67 -2.74
N ARG A 103 -7.38 -7.41 -1.66
CA ARG A 103 -6.39 -7.69 -0.62
C ARG A 103 -6.07 -9.16 -0.57
N ASP A 104 -4.81 -9.52 -0.71
CA ASP A 104 -4.32 -10.89 -0.61
C ASP A 104 -3.97 -11.31 0.83
N TRP A 105 -4.14 -10.41 1.81
CA TRP A 105 -3.91 -10.68 3.23
C TRP A 105 -5.22 -10.79 4.01
N SER A 106 -5.21 -11.57 5.09
CA SER A 106 -6.36 -11.70 6.00
C SER A 106 -6.64 -10.36 6.69
N PRO A 107 -7.91 -9.90 6.72
CA PRO A 107 -8.29 -8.67 7.37
C PRO A 107 -8.25 -8.81 8.89
N ARG A 108 -8.07 -7.69 9.57
CA ARG A 108 -8.08 -7.66 11.04
C ARG A 108 -9.44 -8.07 11.60
N PRO A 109 -9.50 -8.62 12.82
CA PRO A 109 -10.76 -8.98 13.46
C PRO A 109 -11.81 -7.86 13.43
N GLU A 110 -11.39 -6.61 13.66
CA GLU A 110 -12.25 -5.42 13.61
C GLU A 110 -12.68 -4.99 12.19
N GLU A 111 -11.98 -5.43 11.15
CA GLU A 111 -12.27 -5.15 9.74
C GLU A 111 -13.12 -6.25 9.09
N LYS A 112 -13.13 -7.47 9.65
CA LYS A 112 -13.85 -8.64 9.11
C LYS A 112 -15.32 -8.37 8.85
N THR A 113 -16.01 -7.61 9.71
CA THR A 113 -17.43 -7.29 9.54
C THR A 113 -17.73 -6.46 8.29
N ARG A 114 -16.73 -5.73 7.77
CA ARG A 114 -16.84 -4.83 6.61
C ARG A 114 -16.19 -5.37 5.34
N MET A 115 -15.67 -6.59 5.38
CA MET A 115 -14.97 -7.20 4.25
C MET A 115 -15.65 -8.50 3.84
N ARG A 116 -15.66 -8.75 2.53
CA ARG A 116 -16.13 -10.01 1.98
C ARG A 116 -15.01 -10.70 1.23
N TRP A 117 -15.05 -12.03 1.28
CA TRP A 117 -14.19 -12.89 0.50
C TRP A 117 -14.71 -12.90 -0.94
N SER A 118 -13.83 -12.64 -1.90
CA SER A 118 -14.18 -12.71 -3.31
C SER A 118 -14.33 -14.16 -3.76
N GLY A 119 -15.51 -14.51 -4.25
CA GLY A 119 -15.80 -15.79 -4.91
C GLY A 119 -15.66 -15.73 -6.44
N ASP A 120 -15.30 -14.57 -7.00
CA ASP A 120 -15.13 -14.36 -8.44
C ASP A 120 -13.89 -15.13 -8.95
N PRO A 121 -13.97 -15.95 -10.02
CA PRO A 121 -12.83 -16.70 -10.56
C PRO A 121 -11.60 -15.84 -10.89
N GLU A 122 -11.80 -14.58 -11.26
CA GLU A 122 -10.69 -13.66 -11.57
C GLU A 122 -9.98 -13.11 -10.32
N HIS A 123 -10.66 -13.12 -9.17
CA HIS A 123 -10.19 -12.53 -7.90
C HIS A 123 -10.24 -13.52 -6.73
N ALA A 124 -10.35 -14.82 -7.02
CA ALA A 124 -10.46 -15.87 -6.02
C ALA A 124 -9.24 -15.83 -5.08
N GLY A 125 -9.48 -15.85 -3.78
CA GLY A 125 -8.41 -15.73 -2.78
C GLY A 125 -8.20 -14.33 -2.21
N THR A 126 -8.95 -13.32 -2.66
CA THR A 126 -8.80 -11.94 -2.20
C THR A 126 -9.97 -11.45 -1.35
N TRP A 127 -9.68 -10.59 -0.38
CA TRP A 127 -10.66 -9.83 0.39
C TRP A 127 -10.90 -8.48 -0.28
N TYR A 128 -12.16 -8.05 -0.35
CA TYR A 128 -12.50 -6.71 -0.81
C TYR A 128 -13.37 -6.00 0.22
N LEU A 129 -13.23 -4.67 0.26
CA LEU A 129 -14.08 -3.80 1.06
C LEU A 129 -15.46 -3.73 0.41
N THR A 130 -16.49 -4.19 1.11
CA THR A 130 -17.86 -3.85 0.71
C THR A 130 -18.07 -2.38 1.07
N VAL A 131 -18.23 -1.52 0.06
CA VAL A 131 -18.71 -0.15 0.28
C VAL A 131 -20.01 -0.29 1.06
N PRO A 132 -20.21 0.44 2.18
CA PRO A 132 -21.51 0.45 2.84
C PRO A 132 -22.53 0.84 1.77
N GLU A 133 -23.59 0.04 1.59
CA GLU A 133 -24.75 0.47 0.82
C GLU A 133 -25.09 1.87 1.32
N SER A 134 -24.82 2.88 0.50
CA SER A 134 -25.31 4.22 0.73
C SER A 134 -26.82 4.08 0.74
N GLY A 135 -27.39 4.07 1.95
CA GLY A 135 -28.80 3.95 2.17
C GLY A 135 -29.52 5.11 1.51
N THR A 136 -30.05 4.86 0.32
CA THR A 136 -31.20 5.54 -0.24
C THR A 136 -32.05 4.52 -0.99
N ARG A 137 -32.71 3.67 -0.21
CA ARG A 137 -34.10 3.33 -0.55
C ARG A 137 -34.88 4.64 -0.51
N HIS A 138 -35.06 5.29 -1.65
CA HIS A 138 -36.27 6.05 -1.88
C HIS A 138 -37.25 5.13 -2.61
N THR A 139 -37.96 4.36 -1.82
CA THR A 139 -39.30 3.91 -2.18
C THR A 139 -40.22 5.13 -2.15
N SER A 140 -40.71 5.56 -3.31
CA SER A 140 -42.07 6.10 -3.45
C SER A 140 -42.48 5.88 -4.91
N SER A 141 -43.16 4.78 -5.20
CA SER A 141 -44.60 4.79 -5.51
C SER A 141 -45.21 6.19 -5.63
N ARG A 142 -45.49 6.63 -6.87
CA ARG A 142 -46.86 6.82 -7.37
C ARG A 142 -46.82 7.08 -8.87
#